data_AF-A0A2H3JSF1-F1
#
_entry.id   AF-A0A2H3JSF1-F1
#
_cell.length_a   1.000
_cell.length_b   1.000
_cell.length_c   1.000
_cell.angle_alpha   90.00
_cell.angle_beta   90.00
_cell.angle_gamma   90.00
#
_symmetry.space_group_name_H-M   'P 1'
#
loop_
_entity.id
_entity.type
_entity.pdbx_description
1 polymer ?
#
loop_
_entity_poly.entity_id
_entity_poly.type
_entity_poly.pdbx_seq_one_letter_code
_entity_poly.pdbx_strand_id
1 'polypeptide(L)'
;MLNVACTAAEKNRQYSSADTCRLITEKFQDVFGPDRVPYDWQLNVTEALLLHLDSVVIAGTGSGKTMPFALVLMADETEKKVVIVISPLNELEKDQVSTQLARFSLKMATISSGV
;
A
#
# COMPACT_ATOMS: atom_id res chain seq x y z
N MET A 1 -0.05 16.92 -7.83
CA MET A 1 0.35 16.98 -6.40
C MET A 1 1.46 16.00 -6.09
N LEU A 2 1.33 14.71 -6.45
CA LEU A 2 2.41 13.71 -6.25
C LEU A 2 3.76 14.16 -6.84
N ASN A 3 3.83 14.51 -8.12
CA ASN A 3 5.10 14.94 -8.74
C ASN A 3 5.78 16.10 -7.99
N VAL A 4 5.01 17.06 -7.46
CA VAL A 4 5.56 18.19 -6.68
C VAL A 4 6.17 17.69 -5.37
N ALA A 5 5.52 16.74 -4.70
CA ALA A 5 6.03 16.12 -3.49
C ALA A 5 7.27 15.26 -3.76
N CYS A 6 7.30 14.48 -4.84
CA CYS A 6 8.47 13.71 -5.24
C CYS A 6 9.67 14.63 -5.49
N THR A 7 9.49 15.70 -6.28
CA THR A 7 10.56 16.70 -6.51
C THR A 7 11.02 17.40 -5.22
N ALA A 8 10.10 17.67 -4.28
CA ALA A 8 10.47 18.24 -2.99
C ALA A 8 11.22 17.25 -2.08
N ALA A 9 10.84 15.96 -2.11
CA ALA A 9 11.49 14.90 -1.35
C ALA A 9 12.89 14.57 -1.90
N GLU A 10 13.05 14.54 -3.23
CA GLU A 10 14.34 14.38 -3.90
C GLU A 10 15.38 15.39 -3.39
N LYS A 11 14.97 16.65 -3.29
CA LYS A 11 15.86 17.75 -2.84
C LYS A 11 16.22 17.68 -1.35
N ASN A 12 15.30 17.18 -0.51
CA ASN A 12 15.40 17.35 0.93
C ASN A 12 15.66 16.05 1.72
N ARG A 13 15.46 14.88 1.11
CA ARG A 13 15.41 13.59 1.82
C ARG A 13 16.19 12.46 1.13
N GLN A 14 17.02 12.78 0.11
CA GLN A 14 17.68 11.77 -0.74
C GLN A 14 16.68 10.72 -1.28
N TYR A 15 15.45 11.15 -1.55
CA TYR A 15 14.38 10.31 -2.04
C TYR A 15 14.48 10.14 -3.55
N SER A 16 14.11 8.99 -4.10
CA SER A 16 14.02 8.74 -5.54
C SER A 16 12.70 8.05 -5.86
N SER A 17 11.88 8.70 -6.67
CA SER A 17 10.59 8.15 -7.12
C SER A 17 10.80 6.86 -7.91
N ALA A 18 11.77 6.85 -8.82
CA ALA A 18 12.08 5.69 -9.65
C ALA A 18 12.53 4.49 -8.81
N ASP A 19 13.40 4.70 -7.83
CA ASP A 19 13.87 3.61 -6.95
C ASP A 19 12.75 3.10 -6.05
N THR A 20 11.89 4.01 -5.55
CA THR A 20 10.74 3.63 -4.73
C THR A 20 9.74 2.79 -5.52
N CYS A 21 9.38 3.22 -6.74
CA CYS A 21 8.49 2.47 -7.62
C CYS A 21 9.08 1.12 -8.02
N ARG A 22 10.39 1.05 -8.26
CA ARG A 22 11.10 -0.21 -8.50
C ARG A 22 11.01 -1.14 -7.30
N LEU A 23 11.33 -0.65 -6.09
CA LEU A 23 11.23 -1.42 -4.86
C LEU A 23 9.82 -1.96 -4.62
N ILE A 24 8.79 -1.11 -4.76
CA ILE A 24 7.39 -1.51 -4.61
C ILE A 24 7.03 -2.63 -5.60
N THR A 25 7.49 -2.50 -6.85
CA THR A 25 7.24 -3.49 -7.91
C THR A 25 7.95 -4.81 -7.61
N GLU A 26 9.21 -4.77 -7.18
CA GLU A 26 9.98 -5.95 -6.77
C GLU A 26 9.27 -6.69 -5.62
N LYS A 27 8.86 -5.96 -4.57
CA LYS A 27 8.10 -6.54 -3.45
C LYS A 27 6.76 -7.14 -3.85
N PHE A 28 6.08 -6.54 -4.82
CA PHE A 28 4.85 -7.09 -5.36
C PHE A 28 5.11 -8.40 -6.12
N GLN A 29 6.16 -8.43 -6.95
CA GLN A 29 6.56 -9.60 -7.72
C GLN A 29 7.02 -10.76 -6.85
N ASP A 30 7.68 -10.49 -5.73
CA ASP A 30 8.06 -11.51 -4.74
C ASP A 30 6.85 -12.30 -4.23
N VAL A 31 5.66 -11.65 -4.16
CA VAL A 31 4.43 -12.29 -3.68
C VAL A 31 3.58 -12.87 -4.81
N PHE A 32 3.44 -12.14 -5.93
CA PHE A 32 2.49 -12.49 -6.99
C PHE A 32 3.10 -13.16 -8.21
N GLY A 33 4.43 -13.20 -8.29
CA GLY A 33 5.20 -13.75 -9.40
C GLY A 33 5.81 -12.66 -10.31
N PRO A 34 6.87 -13.01 -11.06
CA PRO A 34 7.69 -12.05 -11.81
C PRO A 34 6.95 -11.36 -12.96
N ASP A 35 5.96 -12.02 -13.57
CA ASP A 35 5.18 -11.48 -14.69
C ASP A 35 4.01 -10.57 -14.25
N ARG A 36 3.88 -10.34 -12.94
CA ARG A 36 2.83 -9.49 -12.38
C ARG A 36 3.39 -8.11 -12.07
N VAL A 37 2.65 -7.07 -12.42
CA VAL A 37 2.97 -5.69 -12.07
C VAL A 37 1.76 -5.04 -11.38
N PRO A 38 1.98 -4.17 -10.39
CA PRO A 38 0.90 -3.35 -9.85
C PRO A 38 0.34 -2.43 -10.94
N TYR A 39 -0.91 -2.00 -10.80
CA TYR A 39 -1.42 -0.93 -11.65
C TYR A 39 -0.73 0.40 -11.34
N ASP A 40 -0.53 1.25 -12.34
CA ASP A 40 0.13 2.56 -12.18
C ASP A 40 -0.49 3.40 -11.06
N TRP A 41 -1.83 3.40 -10.95
CA TRP A 41 -2.51 4.14 -9.89
C TRP A 41 -2.23 3.56 -8.49
N GLN A 42 -1.99 2.24 -8.37
CA GLN A 42 -1.61 1.62 -7.09
C GLN A 42 -0.20 2.05 -6.71
N LEU A 43 0.73 2.11 -7.67
CA LEU A 43 2.08 2.65 -7.44
C LEU A 43 2.02 4.10 -6.98
N ASN A 44 1.30 4.95 -7.72
CA ASN A 44 1.15 6.38 -7.40
C ASN A 44 0.57 6.62 -6.00
N VAL A 45 -0.48 5.87 -5.63
CA VAL A 45 -1.09 5.99 -4.30
C VAL A 45 -0.13 5.48 -3.22
N THR A 46 0.55 4.36 -3.44
CA THR A 46 1.54 3.83 -2.49
C THR A 46 2.66 4.84 -2.26
N GLU A 47 3.19 5.42 -3.33
CA GLU A 47 4.23 6.43 -3.28
C GLU A 47 3.76 7.69 -2.52
N ALA A 48 2.55 8.17 -2.82
CA ALA A 48 1.95 9.29 -2.13
C ALA A 48 1.84 9.05 -0.61
N LEU A 49 1.44 7.84 -0.21
CA LEU A 49 1.35 7.44 1.21
C LEU A 49 2.74 7.36 1.86
N LEU A 50 3.76 6.83 1.17
CA LEU A 50 5.15 6.82 1.68
C LEU A 50 5.72 8.23 1.85
N LEU A 51 5.28 9.17 1.02
CA LEU A 51 5.60 10.59 1.13
C LEU A 51 4.75 11.35 2.17
N HIS A 52 3.85 10.66 2.88
CA HIS A 52 2.97 11.20 3.91
C HIS A 52 1.95 12.22 3.36
N LEU A 53 1.44 11.97 2.15
CA LEU A 53 0.39 12.79 1.54
C LEU A 53 -0.99 12.20 1.80
N ASP A 54 -1.94 13.06 2.16
CA ASP A 54 -3.36 12.71 2.16
C ASP A 54 -3.84 12.45 0.72
N SER A 55 -4.48 11.30 0.52
CA SER A 55 -4.87 10.82 -0.80
C SER A 55 -6.33 10.37 -0.82
N VAL A 56 -7.09 10.83 -1.82
CA VAL A 56 -8.45 10.35 -2.11
C VAL A 56 -8.41 9.49 -3.36
N VAL A 57 -8.87 8.25 -3.25
CA VAL A 57 -8.87 7.29 -4.36
C VAL A 57 -10.30 6.95 -4.75
N ILE A 58 -10.63 7.17 -6.02
CA ILE A 58 -11.92 6.78 -6.60
C ILE A 58 -11.66 5.58 -7.51
N ALA A 59 -12.07 4.40 -7.08
CA ALA A 59 -11.93 3.17 -7.86
C ALA A 59 -13.10 2.21 -7.62
N GLY A 60 -13.46 1.45 -8.65
CA GLY A 60 -14.57 0.49 -8.62
C GLY A 60 -14.35 -0.68 -7.66
N THR A 61 -15.41 -1.41 -7.35
CA THR A 61 -15.33 -2.67 -6.59
C THR A 61 -14.47 -3.68 -7.35
N GLY A 62 -13.66 -4.46 -6.63
CA GLY A 62 -12.73 -5.42 -7.24
C GLY A 62 -11.48 -4.83 -7.89
N SER A 63 -11.35 -3.49 -7.99
CA SER A 63 -10.16 -2.86 -8.58
C SER A 63 -8.87 -3.05 -7.77
N GLY A 64 -8.93 -3.59 -6.54
CA GLY A 64 -7.75 -3.79 -5.71
C GLY A 64 -7.35 -2.56 -4.90
N LYS A 65 -8.33 -1.80 -4.37
CA LYS A 65 -8.12 -0.63 -3.49
C LYS A 65 -7.33 -0.93 -2.22
N THR A 66 -7.31 -2.20 -1.79
CA THR A 66 -6.54 -2.65 -0.62
C THR A 66 -5.04 -2.68 -0.89
N MET A 67 -4.62 -2.84 -2.15
CA MET A 67 -3.23 -3.10 -2.52
C MET A 67 -2.25 -1.99 -2.07
N PRO A 68 -2.54 -0.69 -2.25
CA PRO A 68 -1.62 0.36 -1.84
C PRO A 68 -1.28 0.32 -0.34
N PHE A 69 -2.23 -0.04 0.52
CA PHE A 69 -2.00 -0.18 1.96
C PHE A 69 -1.02 -1.32 2.29
N ALA A 70 -1.14 -2.44 1.59
CA ALA A 70 -0.22 -3.57 1.74
C ALA A 70 1.19 -3.22 1.22
N LEU A 71 1.27 -2.56 0.06
CA LEU A 71 2.53 -2.16 -0.56
C LEU A 71 3.30 -1.16 0.30
N VAL A 72 2.63 -0.24 1.00
CA VAL A 72 3.27 0.68 1.95
C VAL A 72 4.02 -0.09 3.04
N LEU A 73 3.43 -1.16 3.58
CA LEU A 73 4.05 -1.99 4.62
C LEU A 73 5.19 -2.83 4.07
N MET A 74 5.08 -3.34 2.84
CA MET A 74 6.16 -4.11 2.22
C MET A 74 7.39 -3.27 1.84
N ALA A 75 7.15 -2.02 1.44
CA ALA A 75 8.20 -1.07 1.08
C ALA A 75 8.82 -0.38 2.32
N ASP A 76 8.26 -0.61 3.52
CA ASP A 76 8.83 -0.07 4.76
C ASP A 76 9.97 -0.95 5.27
N GLU A 77 11.20 -0.63 4.86
CA GLU A 77 12.41 -1.31 5.36
C GLU A 77 12.68 -1.08 6.86
N THR A 78 12.00 -0.11 7.48
CA THR A 78 12.21 0.19 8.90
C THR A 78 11.43 -0.72 9.85
N GLU A 79 10.45 -1.46 9.32
CA GLU A 79 9.48 -2.27 10.09
C GLU A 79 8.75 -1.51 11.22
N LYS A 80 8.66 -0.18 11.11
CA LYS A 80 8.07 0.69 12.14
C LYS A 80 6.70 1.21 11.76
N LYS A 81 6.30 1.11 10.50
CA LYS A 81 4.99 1.61 10.05
C LYS A 81 3.89 0.62 10.39
N VAL A 82 2.76 1.18 10.80
CA VAL A 82 1.50 0.46 11.00
C VAL A 82 0.46 1.14 10.14
N VAL A 83 -0.28 0.37 9.34
CA VAL A 83 -1.43 0.86 8.58
C VAL A 83 -2.69 0.45 9.30
N ILE A 84 -3.50 1.44 9.68
CA ILE A 84 -4.81 1.22 10.30
C ILE A 84 -5.87 1.42 9.22
N VAL A 85 -6.56 0.34 8.86
CA VAL A 85 -7.69 0.38 7.93
C VAL A 85 -8.98 0.39 8.74
N ILE A 86 -9.81 1.42 8.55
CA ILE A 86 -11.10 1.54 9.19
C ILE A 86 -12.17 1.21 8.15
N SER A 87 -12.94 0.15 8.40
CA SER A 87 -14.05 -0.28 7.55
C SER A 87 -15.37 -0.21 8.31
N PRO A 88 -16.47 0.24 7.71
CA PRO A 88 -17.78 0.19 8.34
C PRO A 88 -18.40 -1.21 8.40
N LEU A 89 -17.84 -2.21 7.70
CA LEU A 89 -18.37 -3.58 7.66
C LEU A 89 -17.37 -4.61 8.19
N ASN A 90 -17.75 -5.30 9.27
CA ASN A 90 -16.98 -6.38 9.91
C ASN A 90 -16.69 -7.56 8.97
N GLU A 91 -17.60 -7.89 8.06
CA GLU A 91 -17.40 -8.99 7.10
C GLU A 91 -16.29 -8.70 6.09
N LEU A 92 -16.16 -7.43 5.69
CA LEU A 92 -15.12 -6.99 4.78
C LEU A 92 -13.73 -7.06 5.43
N GLU A 93 -13.65 -6.79 6.74
CA GLU A 93 -12.41 -6.94 7.51
C GLU A 93 -11.97 -8.40 7.58
N LYS A 94 -12.91 -9.32 7.83
CA LYS A 94 -12.62 -10.75 7.87
C LYS A 94 -12.12 -11.25 6.51
N ASP A 95 -12.73 -10.84 5.41
CA ASP A 95 -12.26 -11.24 4.07
C ASP A 95 -10.86 -10.66 3.78
N GLN A 96 -10.62 -9.38 4.07
CA GLN A 96 -9.30 -8.76 3.86
C GLN A 96 -8.19 -9.48 4.64
N VAL A 97 -8.45 -9.87 5.88
CA VAL A 97 -7.48 -10.56 6.75
C VAL A 97 -7.29 -12.02 6.33
N SER A 98 -8.35 -12.73 5.96
CA SER A 98 -8.29 -14.17 5.68
C SER A 98 -7.86 -14.52 4.26
N THR A 99 -8.11 -13.67 3.25
CA THR A 99 -7.88 -14.03 1.84
C THR A 99 -6.85 -13.15 1.13
N GLN A 100 -6.96 -11.82 1.25
CA GLN A 100 -6.15 -10.89 0.46
C GLN A 100 -4.79 -10.64 1.08
N LEU A 101 -4.76 -10.35 2.39
CA LEU A 101 -3.55 -9.88 3.04
C LEU A 101 -2.69 -11.00 3.65
N ALA A 102 -3.26 -12.18 3.89
CA ALA A 102 -2.53 -13.36 4.35
C ALA A 102 -1.39 -13.78 3.38
N ARG A 103 -1.56 -13.46 2.08
CA ARG A 103 -0.53 -13.70 1.05
C ARG A 103 0.74 -12.88 1.24
N PHE A 104 0.66 -11.80 2.03
CA PHE A 104 1.74 -10.84 2.18
C PHE A 104 2.69 -11.12 3.34
N SER A 105 2.46 -12.21 4.10
CA SER A 105 3.20 -12.51 5.34
C SER A 105 3.23 -11.32 6.33
N LEU A 106 2.25 -10.41 6.22
CA LEU A 106 2.13 -9.23 7.09
C LEU A 106 1.43 -9.63 8.38
N LYS A 107 1.90 -9.08 9.50
CA LYS A 107 1.20 -9.22 10.80
C LYS A 107 -0.04 -8.34 10.80
N MET A 108 -1.19 -8.92 11.12
CA MET A 108 -2.46 -8.22 11.16
C MET A 108 -3.25 -8.57 12.42
N ALA A 109 -4.04 -7.62 12.89
CA ALA A 109 -5.02 -7.81 13.94
C ALA A 109 -6.31 -7.08 13.56
N THR A 110 -7.45 -7.67 13.88
CA THR A 110 -8.77 -7.04 13.72
C THR A 110 -9.31 -6.69 15.10
N ILE A 111 -9.90 -5.50 15.21
CA ILE A 111 -10.60 -5.05 16.41
C ILE A 111 -12.00 -4.63 15.97
N SER A 112 -13.00 -5.45 16.27
CA SER A 112 -14.40 -5.14 15.99
C SER A 112 -15.26 -5.37 17.23
N SER A 113 -16.28 -4.54 17.43
CA SER A 113 -17.30 -4.80 18.44
C SER A 113 -18.16 -5.96 17.97
N GLY A 114 -18.20 -7.06 18.72
CA GLY A 114 -18.93 -8.29 18.38
C GLY A 114 -20.45 -8.14 18.46
N VAL A 115 -21.01 -7.28 17.63
CA VAL A 115 -22.47 -7.11 17.42
C VAL A 115 -22.86 -7.78 16.11
#